data_AF-A0A955P3S0-F1
#
_entry.id   AF-A0A955P3S0-F1
#
_cell.length_a   1.000
_cell.length_b   1.000
_cell.length_c   1.000
_cell.angle_alpha   90.00
_cell.angle_beta   90.00
_cell.angle_gamma   90.00
#
_symmetry.space_group_name_H-M   'P 1'
#
loop_
_entity.id
_entity.type
_entity.pdbx_description
1 polymer ?
#
loop_
_entity_poly.entity_id
_entity_poly.type
_entity_poly.pdbx_seq_one_letter_code
_entity_poly.pdbx_strand_id
1 'polypeptide(L)'
;PIEKGKWTHVAAVKSGENLALYVNGEKVTDTGIPAMGRHTSALDFALGANPHHTGPEFYHGLIDDFAFYGKALSADQIRKIYEEGLDLSLNQ
;
A
#
# COMPACT_ATOMS: atom_id res chain seq x y z
N PRO A 1 -0.18 0.22 -17.00
CA PRO A 1 1.30 0.39 -17.04
C PRO A 1 1.70 1.65 -16.26
N ILE A 2 2.77 1.61 -15.46
CA ILE A 2 3.28 2.81 -14.76
C ILE A 2 4.29 3.55 -15.64
N GLU A 3 4.27 4.88 -15.63
CA GLU A 3 5.15 5.70 -16.47
C GLU A 3 6.32 6.25 -15.64
N LYS A 4 7.54 6.14 -16.19
CA LYS A 4 8.75 6.63 -15.52
C LYS A 4 8.70 8.14 -15.36
N GLY A 5 8.99 8.63 -14.15
CA GLY A 5 9.08 10.06 -13.85
C GLY A 5 7.73 10.74 -13.57
N LYS A 6 6.64 9.98 -13.48
CA LYS A 6 5.33 10.49 -13.05
C LYS A 6 4.95 9.94 -11.68
N TRP A 7 4.32 10.79 -10.87
CA TRP A 7 3.67 10.35 -9.66
C TRP A 7 2.61 9.30 -9.98
N THR A 8 2.61 8.23 -9.20
CA THR A 8 1.66 7.13 -9.32
C THR A 8 1.16 6.81 -7.92
N HIS A 9 -0.16 6.88 -7.73
CA HIS A 9 -0.76 6.42 -6.49
C HIS A 9 -0.85 4.88 -6.52
N VAL A 10 -0.37 4.24 -5.46
CA VAL A 10 -0.40 2.78 -5.32
C VAL A 10 -1.02 2.42 -3.97
N ALA A 11 -1.99 1.52 -3.98
CA ALA A 11 -2.57 0.98 -2.75
C ALA A 11 -2.67 -0.54 -2.81
N ALA A 12 -2.40 -1.19 -1.69
CA ALA A 12 -2.64 -2.61 -1.48
C ALA A 12 -3.69 -2.78 -0.38
N VAL A 13 -4.77 -3.49 -0.67
CA VAL A 13 -5.87 -3.71 0.27
C VAL A 13 -6.02 -5.21 0.53
N LYS A 14 -5.82 -5.60 1.78
CA LYS A 14 -6.14 -6.95 2.26
C LYS A 14 -7.54 -6.95 2.87
N SER A 15 -8.45 -7.73 2.32
CA SER A 15 -9.81 -7.94 2.86
C SER A 15 -10.09 -9.44 2.99
N GLY A 16 -10.10 -9.94 4.23
CA GLY A 16 -10.18 -11.38 4.49
C GLY A 16 -9.04 -12.15 3.81
N GLU A 17 -9.43 -13.03 2.88
CA GLU A 17 -8.57 -13.91 2.07
C GLU A 17 -8.19 -13.30 0.71
N ASN A 18 -8.50 -12.03 0.47
CA ASN A 18 -8.19 -11.36 -0.79
C ASN A 18 -7.15 -10.25 -0.57
N LEU A 19 -6.18 -10.17 -1.48
CA LEU A 19 -5.25 -9.05 -1.60
C LEU A 19 -5.44 -8.40 -2.97
N ALA A 20 -5.85 -7.14 -2.97
CA ALA A 20 -6.07 -6.34 -4.18
C ALA A 20 -5.00 -5.24 -4.31
N LEU A 21 -4.54 -5.00 -5.54
CA LEU A 21 -3.65 -3.92 -5.91
C LEU A 21 -4.40 -2.87 -6.72
N TYR A 22 -4.19 -1.60 -6.37
CA TYR A 22 -4.75 -0.45 -7.04
C TYR A 22 -3.64 0.45 -7.56
N VAL A 23 -3.85 1.02 -8.75
CA VAL A 23 -2.96 2.01 -9.36
C VAL A 23 -3.83 3.18 -9.81
N ASN A 24 -3.48 4.41 -9.38
CA ASN A 24 -4.22 5.63 -9.71
C ASN A 24 -5.73 5.51 -9.40
N GLY A 25 -6.07 4.89 -8.26
CA GLY A 25 -7.44 4.74 -7.79
C GLY A 25 -8.20 3.54 -8.36
N GLU A 26 -7.68 2.86 -9.38
CA GLU A 26 -8.34 1.74 -10.05
C GLU A 26 -7.75 0.39 -9.64
N LYS A 27 -8.60 -0.63 -9.42
CA LYS A 27 -8.14 -1.99 -9.13
C LYS A 27 -7.52 -2.60 -10.39
N VAL A 28 -6.24 -2.96 -10.33
CA VAL A 28 -5.52 -3.56 -11.47
C VAL A 28 -5.46 -5.09 -11.39
N THR A 29 -5.43 -5.65 -10.18
CA THR A 29 -5.43 -7.10 -9.98
C THR A 29 -5.81 -7.43 -8.54
N ASP A 30 -6.20 -8.68 -8.31
CA ASP A 30 -6.33 -9.26 -6.98
C ASP A 30 -6.00 -10.75 -7.00
N THR A 31 -5.65 -11.28 -5.83
CA THR A 31 -5.37 -12.69 -5.65
C THR A 31 -5.94 -13.19 -4.33
N GLY A 32 -6.34 -14.46 -4.33
CA GLY A 32 -6.58 -15.20 -3.09
C GLY A 32 -5.27 -15.36 -2.33
N ILE A 33 -5.33 -15.18 -1.01
CA ILE A 33 -4.25 -15.44 -0.06
C ILE A 33 -4.80 -16.32 1.07
N PRO A 34 -3.97 -17.13 1.74
CA PRO A 34 -4.45 -18.03 2.79
C PRO A 34 -5.24 -17.34 3.90
N ALA A 35 -6.29 -18.02 4.36
CA ALA A 35 -7.29 -17.56 5.33
C ALA A 35 -6.75 -16.99 6.65
N MET A 36 -5.59 -17.46 7.13
CA MET A 36 -5.26 -17.37 8.55
C MET A 36 -3.83 -16.91 8.85
N GLY A 37 -3.74 -15.98 9.82
CA GLY A 37 -3.05 -16.26 11.08
C GLY A 37 -1.57 -15.94 11.18
N ARG A 38 -0.89 -15.47 10.14
CA ARG A 38 0.41 -14.82 10.33
C ARG A 38 0.19 -13.41 10.88
N HIS A 39 0.06 -13.33 12.19
CA HIS A 39 0.56 -12.16 12.89
C HIS A 39 1.98 -11.95 12.39
N THR A 40 2.21 -10.81 11.75
CA THR A 40 3.58 -10.43 11.45
C THR A 40 4.33 -10.37 12.78
N SER A 41 5.47 -11.03 12.86
CA SER A 41 6.43 -10.83 13.96
C SER A 41 7.32 -9.61 13.70
N ALA A 42 6.97 -8.79 12.70
CA ALA A 42 7.68 -7.55 12.42
C ALA A 42 7.62 -6.63 13.65
N LEU A 43 8.79 -6.24 14.11
CA LEU A 43 8.97 -5.29 15.21
C LEU A 43 9.13 -3.86 14.68
N ASP A 44 9.45 -3.73 13.40
CA ASP A 44 9.64 -2.48 12.68
C ASP A 44 9.08 -2.57 11.25
N PHE A 45 8.96 -1.40 10.63
CA PHE A 45 8.77 -1.26 9.20
C PHE A 45 9.67 -0.13 8.71
N ALA A 46 10.02 -0.17 7.42
CA ALA A 46 10.78 0.90 6.80
C ALA A 46 10.19 1.22 5.42
N LEU A 47 10.42 2.44 4.98
CA LEU A 47 10.14 2.90 3.63
C LEU A 47 11.46 3.25 2.96
N GLY A 48 11.60 2.81 1.71
CA GLY A 48 12.75 3.18 0.88
C GLY A 48 14.06 2.44 1.17
N ALA A 49 14.13 1.58 2.19
CA ALA A 49 15.26 0.68 2.42
C ALA A 49 14.84 -0.49 3.32
N ASN A 50 15.60 -1.58 3.31
CA ASN A 50 15.43 -2.68 4.26
C ASN A 50 16.21 -2.37 5.56
N PRO A 51 15.55 -2.28 6.72
CA PRO A 51 16.20 -1.87 7.97
C PRO A 51 17.16 -2.94 8.52
N HIS A 52 17.07 -4.17 8.03
CA HIS A 52 17.89 -5.31 8.47
C HIS A 52 18.97 -5.70 7.45
N HIS A 53 19.07 -4.98 6.33
CA HIS A 53 20.10 -5.22 5.32
C HIS A 53 21.29 -4.27 5.52
N THR A 54 22.51 -4.79 5.41
CA THR A 54 23.75 -4.02 5.62
C THR A 54 24.40 -3.52 4.32
N GLY A 55 23.90 -3.95 3.16
CA GLY A 55 24.36 -3.49 1.85
C GLY A 55 23.54 -2.31 1.30
N PRO A 56 23.93 -1.77 0.12
CA PRO A 56 23.21 -0.66 -0.52
C PRO A 56 21.89 -1.16 -1.16
N GLU A 57 20.83 -1.23 -0.36
CA GLU A 57 19.47 -1.56 -0.80
C GLU A 57 18.54 -0.36 -0.56
N PHE A 58 18.61 0.62 -1.47
CA PHE A 58 17.83 1.84 -1.39
C PHE A 58 16.86 1.96 -2.55
N TYR A 59 15.66 2.45 -2.27
CA TYR A 59 14.70 2.85 -3.28
C TYR A 59 15.18 4.13 -3.96
N HIS A 60 15.34 4.08 -5.28
CA HIS A 60 15.78 5.21 -6.09
C HIS A 60 14.57 5.92 -6.72
N GLY A 61 13.82 6.64 -5.89
CA GLY A 61 12.64 7.41 -6.28
C GLY A 61 12.16 8.34 -5.18
N LEU A 62 10.99 8.94 -5.39
CA LEU A 62 10.32 9.78 -4.40
C LEU A 62 9.13 9.02 -3.82
N ILE A 63 8.91 9.17 -2.51
CA ILE A 63 7.74 8.67 -1.80
C ILE A 63 7.14 9.88 -1.09
N ASP A 64 5.83 10.06 -1.21
CA ASP A 64 5.07 11.08 -0.50
C ASP A 64 3.73 10.47 -0.05
N ASP A 65 3.07 11.12 0.91
CA ASP A 65 1.72 10.76 1.37
C ASP A 65 1.55 9.27 1.72
N PHE A 66 2.46 8.75 2.54
CA PHE A 66 2.34 7.39 3.06
C PHE A 66 1.30 7.30 4.18
N ALA A 67 0.37 6.37 4.06
CA ALA A 67 -0.56 5.99 5.12
C ALA A 67 -0.69 4.47 5.24
N PHE A 68 -0.95 4.01 6.46
CA PHE A 68 -1.33 2.64 6.75
C PHE A 68 -2.69 2.64 7.46
N TYR A 69 -3.61 1.80 6.99
CA TYR A 69 -4.95 1.70 7.52
C TYR A 69 -5.19 0.40 8.27
N GLY A 70 -5.76 0.49 9.48
CA GLY A 70 -6.07 -0.67 10.32
C GLY A 70 -7.23 -1.54 9.81
N LYS A 71 -7.82 -1.19 8.66
CA LYS A 71 -8.96 -1.88 8.04
C LYS A 71 -8.84 -1.90 6.52
N ALA A 72 -9.58 -2.81 5.90
CA ALA A 72 -9.71 -2.83 4.44
C ALA A 72 -10.51 -1.61 3.98
N LEU A 73 -9.93 -0.80 3.10
CA LEU A 73 -10.63 0.30 2.44
C LEU A 73 -11.40 -0.20 1.21
N SER A 74 -12.56 0.42 0.94
CA SER A 74 -13.34 0.14 -0.26
C SER A 74 -12.68 0.74 -1.51
N ALA A 75 -13.07 0.26 -2.70
CA ALA A 75 -12.59 0.84 -3.96
C ALA A 75 -12.91 2.34 -4.07
N ASP A 76 -14.07 2.78 -3.59
CA ASP A 76 -14.43 4.20 -3.57
C ASP A 76 -13.56 5.02 -2.61
N GLN A 77 -13.19 4.47 -1.45
CA GLN A 77 -12.26 5.13 -0.54
C GLN A 77 -10.86 5.26 -1.16
N ILE A 78 -10.37 4.22 -1.85
CA ILE A 78 -9.10 4.26 -2.56
C ILE A 78 -9.12 5.29 -3.71
N ARG A 79 -10.22 5.35 -4.46
CA ARG A 79 -10.41 6.36 -5.52
C ARG A 79 -10.44 7.77 -4.94
N LYS A 80 -11.15 7.97 -3.84
CA LYS A 80 -11.19 9.27 -3.15
C LYS A 80 -9.80 9.69 -2.67
N ILE A 81 -9.01 8.77 -2.10
CA ILE A 81 -7.62 9.06 -1.70
C ILE A 81 -6.77 9.49 -2.90
N TYR A 82 -6.95 8.85 -4.06
CA TYR A 82 -6.25 9.24 -5.28
C TYR A 82 -6.65 10.64 -5.78
N GLU A 83 -7.93 10.98 -5.72
CA GLU A 83 -8.47 12.24 -6.25
C GLU A 83 -8.28 13.43 -5.29
N GLU A 84 -8.37 13.19 -3.98
CA GLU A 84 -8.46 14.23 -2.94
C GLU A 84 -7.28 14.21 -1.94
N GLY A 85 -6.42 13.18 -1.95
CA GLY A 85 -5.33 12.99 -1.00
C GLY A 85 -5.71 12.13 0.22
N LEU A 86 -4.74 11.93 1.13
CA LEU A 86 -4.93 11.07 2.30
C LEU A 86 -6.07 11.54 3.21
N ASP A 87 -6.96 10.61 3.57
CA ASP A 87 -7.98 10.79 4.60
C ASP A 87 -7.67 9.91 5.80
N LEU A 88 -7.11 10.49 6.85
CA LEU A 88 -6.76 9.78 8.09
C LEU A 88 -7.97 9.52 8.99
N SER A 89 -9.13 10.13 8.72
CA SER A 89 -10.36 9.84 9.48
C SER A 89 -10.84 8.41 9.25
N LEU A 90 -10.39 7.78 8.15
CA LEU A 90 -10.65 6.38 7.85
C LEU A 90 -9.94 5.41 8.81
N ASN A 91 -9.06 5.86 9.69
CA ASN A 91 -8.44 5.02 10.73
C ASN A 91 -9.28 4.82 12.00
N GLN A 92 -10.49 5.38 12.04
CA GLN A 92 -11.45 5.16 13.12
C GLN A 92 -12.24 3.86 12.95
#